data_AF-A0A7S4IYH2-F1
#
_entry.id   AF-A0A7S4IYH2-F1
#
_cell.length_a   1.000
_cell.length_b   1.000
_cell.length_c   1.000
_cell.angle_alpha   90.00
_cell.angle_beta   90.00
_cell.angle_gamma   90.00
#
_symmetry.space_group_name_H-M   'P 1'
#
loop_
_entity.id
_entity.type
_entity.pdbx_description
1 polymer ?
#
loop_
_entity_poly.entity_id
_entity_poly.type
_entity_poly.pdbx_seq_one_letter_code
_entity_poly.pdbx_strand_id
1 'polypeptide(L)'
;MGLFRWSSALLVALLASSSSSTNAASIGGGPSAVLVDGATGTASRSPPGGSVPSTSGGVIAVVGEPSSLGLDDSSAADGSVTAFSGGGGDGGGPAVLTAGGSGASVGAASSSAGAVVVTGETSGDVERGLGDSGAGRTLSAVFSAKLSLAAAAADEEEGERTLLIFAVSPEGIDAIDEEATLTGVRAVFDAEAAAAGRDAALEDLYEVRVAGVSSEEDAQKVLEEASAAASRSPLSSPDAPPVSSAVFDSYSKLSSSPSDDSPAIAAAVLACDSASSRCRRSSRARLAGWKSRAARGLSVDRFGKEASALLDRTLASYDRDTSVAAGLSSSPAPAYRLEVRSKLRARLESSVGELFELQASHLRRKTLKSFDAALIRATRSAERMDDAPHAGDERAIARRTALFAFDASLGELEVPSLGLTKSKALAEMAGALNDALTSFEDNPSAKLKAVKEVQKKAAKERKPGERSVDAKIDLVAMIRPDGFGNLQGFVGYQTPWGSQVTVGFQNDADSPEVIGQFGGVRPPFLRVQPKLKLDIEL
;
A
#
# COMPACT_ATOMS: atom_id res chain seq x y z
N MET A 1 -24.16 -22.54 -29.62
CA MET A 1 -23.49 -21.29 -29.20
C MET A 1 -23.28 -20.27 -30.34
N GLY A 2 -23.40 -20.62 -31.63
CA GLY A 2 -23.22 -19.64 -32.74
C GLY A 2 -24.45 -18.82 -33.16
N LEU A 3 -25.66 -19.19 -32.71
CA LEU A 3 -26.93 -18.52 -33.09
C LEU A 3 -27.30 -17.31 -32.19
N PHE A 4 -26.62 -17.13 -31.05
CA PHE A 4 -26.96 -16.13 -30.03
C PHE A 4 -26.37 -14.73 -30.27
N ARG A 5 -25.38 -14.61 -31.18
CA ARG A 5 -24.72 -13.34 -31.50
C ARG A 5 -25.50 -12.49 -32.52
N TRP A 6 -26.62 -12.98 -33.02
CA TRP A 6 -27.32 -12.34 -34.13
C TRP A 6 -28.18 -11.15 -33.70
N SER A 7 -28.82 -11.12 -32.51
CA SER A 7 -29.78 -10.05 -32.16
C SER A 7 -29.15 -8.67 -31.96
N SER A 8 -28.07 -8.55 -31.19
CA SER A 8 -27.37 -7.27 -30.98
C SER A 8 -26.65 -6.77 -32.24
N ALA A 9 -25.99 -7.68 -32.97
CA ALA A 9 -25.37 -7.36 -34.26
C ALA A 9 -26.40 -6.99 -35.32
N LEU A 10 -27.60 -7.56 -35.28
CA LEU A 10 -28.72 -7.22 -36.15
C LEU A 10 -29.26 -5.82 -35.83
N LEU A 11 -29.36 -5.42 -34.55
CA LEU A 11 -29.74 -4.04 -34.19
C LEU A 11 -28.73 -3.01 -34.73
N VAL A 12 -27.42 -3.27 -34.58
CA VAL A 12 -26.36 -2.44 -35.16
C VAL A 12 -26.36 -2.48 -36.70
N ALA A 13 -26.64 -3.64 -37.30
CA ALA A 13 -26.74 -3.80 -38.76
C ALA A 13 -27.98 -3.13 -39.35
N LEU A 14 -29.11 -3.13 -38.66
CA LEU A 14 -30.34 -2.39 -39.01
C LEU A 14 -30.10 -0.88 -39.02
N LEU A 15 -29.37 -0.39 -38.01
CA LEU A 15 -28.91 0.99 -37.92
C LEU A 15 -28.01 1.38 -39.11
N ALA A 16 -27.19 0.45 -39.60
CA ALA A 16 -26.34 0.65 -40.78
C ALA A 16 -27.05 0.40 -42.14
N SER A 17 -28.09 -0.42 -42.18
CA SER A 17 -28.75 -0.87 -43.42
C SER A 17 -29.94 -0.01 -43.83
N SER A 18 -30.61 0.64 -42.86
CA SER A 18 -31.68 1.62 -43.11
C SER A 18 -31.24 2.83 -43.96
N SER A 19 -29.92 3.04 -44.14
CA SER A 19 -29.36 4.03 -45.07
C SER A 19 -29.19 3.57 -46.53
N SER A 20 -29.53 2.32 -46.89
CA SER A 20 -29.18 1.73 -48.20
C SER A 20 -30.35 1.45 -49.16
N SER A 21 -31.61 1.73 -48.79
CA SER A 21 -32.79 1.42 -49.62
C SER A 21 -33.29 2.62 -50.45
N THR A 22 -32.44 3.21 -51.29
CA THR A 22 -32.90 4.05 -52.41
C THR A 22 -32.12 3.75 -53.69
N ASN A 23 -32.85 3.57 -54.78
CA ASN A 23 -32.35 3.19 -56.10
C ASN A 23 -31.14 4.02 -56.57
N ALA A 24 -30.22 3.31 -57.23
CA ALA A 24 -28.95 3.80 -57.76
C ALA A 24 -29.07 5.10 -58.58
N ALA A 25 -28.55 6.18 -58.01
CA ALA A 25 -27.84 7.24 -58.71
C ALA A 25 -26.75 7.77 -57.76
N SER A 26 -25.49 7.59 -58.15
CA SER A 26 -24.33 7.92 -57.32
C SER A 26 -24.18 9.42 -57.12
N ILE A 27 -24.26 9.88 -55.86
CA ILE A 27 -23.48 11.03 -55.37
C ILE A 27 -22.76 10.54 -54.11
N GLY A 28 -21.43 10.53 -54.15
CA GLY A 28 -20.59 9.96 -53.10
C GLY A 28 -20.58 10.80 -51.83
N GLY A 29 -21.22 10.29 -50.78
CA GLY A 29 -21.02 10.70 -49.40
C GLY A 29 -21.01 9.44 -48.53
N GLY A 30 -19.83 9.01 -48.09
CA GLY A 30 -19.72 7.90 -47.13
C GLY A 30 -20.11 8.34 -45.71
N PRO A 31 -20.45 7.39 -44.82
CA PRO A 31 -20.76 7.72 -43.42
C PRO A 31 -19.56 8.43 -42.76
N SER A 32 -19.81 9.57 -42.12
CA SER A 32 -18.79 10.29 -41.35
C SER A 32 -18.78 9.76 -39.92
N ALA A 33 -17.73 9.02 -39.55
CA ALA A 33 -17.50 8.58 -38.18
C ALA A 33 -16.61 9.60 -37.44
N VAL A 34 -17.03 9.99 -36.23
CA VAL A 34 -16.18 10.66 -35.25
C VAL A 34 -15.68 9.57 -34.31
N LEU A 35 -14.36 9.41 -34.19
CA LEU A 35 -13.73 8.48 -33.27
C LEU A 35 -13.09 9.27 -32.13
N VAL A 36 -13.61 9.16 -30.92
CA VAL A 36 -12.92 9.65 -29.72
C VAL A 36 -12.02 8.52 -29.21
N ASP A 37 -10.70 8.74 -29.22
CA ASP A 37 -9.72 7.80 -28.68
C ASP A 37 -9.72 7.89 -27.14
N GLY A 38 -10.11 6.80 -26.48
CA GLY A 38 -10.21 6.72 -25.03
C GLY A 38 -8.88 6.83 -24.27
N ALA A 39 -7.73 6.60 -24.91
CA ALA A 39 -6.42 6.69 -24.26
C ALA A 39 -5.85 8.12 -24.29
N THR A 40 -6.17 8.89 -25.33
CA THR A 40 -5.62 10.24 -25.54
C THR A 40 -6.66 11.34 -25.34
N GLY A 41 -7.94 10.98 -25.27
CA GLY A 41 -9.05 11.91 -25.32
C GLY A 41 -9.14 12.66 -26.66
N THR A 42 -8.40 12.26 -27.69
CA THR A 42 -8.39 12.98 -28.97
C THR A 42 -9.52 12.49 -29.88
N ALA A 43 -10.37 13.40 -30.34
CA ALA A 43 -11.33 13.11 -31.39
C ALA A 43 -10.61 13.08 -32.74
N SER A 44 -10.32 11.89 -33.28
CA SER A 44 -9.84 11.75 -34.65
C SER A 44 -11.02 11.92 -35.61
N ARG A 45 -11.00 13.03 -36.37
CA ARG A 45 -11.86 13.23 -37.52
C ARG A 45 -11.32 12.40 -38.68
N SER A 46 -12.14 11.54 -39.28
CA SER A 46 -11.94 11.15 -40.68
C SER A 46 -11.94 12.41 -41.58
N PRO A 47 -11.38 12.37 -42.81
CA PRO A 47 -10.66 13.48 -43.47
C PRO A 47 -11.39 14.84 -43.53
N PRO A 48 -10.65 15.95 -43.71
CA PRO A 48 -11.13 17.30 -43.42
C PRO A 48 -12.23 17.71 -44.39
N GLY A 49 -13.48 17.81 -43.90
CA GLY A 49 -14.57 18.39 -44.69
C GLY A 49 -16.00 18.18 -44.17
N GLY A 50 -16.27 17.15 -43.37
CA GLY A 50 -17.61 16.89 -42.84
C GLY A 50 -17.74 17.22 -41.36
N SER A 51 -18.30 18.39 -41.01
CA SER A 51 -18.99 18.49 -39.72
C SER A 51 -20.21 17.59 -39.79
N VAL A 52 -20.41 16.70 -38.82
CA VAL A 52 -21.73 16.05 -38.66
C VAL A 52 -22.74 17.18 -38.51
N PRO A 53 -23.68 17.37 -39.47
CA PRO A 53 -24.61 18.47 -39.43
C PRO A 53 -25.49 18.35 -38.17
N SER A 54 -25.99 19.49 -37.67
CA SER A 54 -26.99 19.51 -36.60
C SER A 54 -28.17 18.62 -37.01
N THR A 55 -28.33 17.48 -36.35
CA THR A 55 -29.42 16.55 -36.64
C THR A 55 -30.67 17.05 -35.94
N SER A 56 -31.64 17.54 -36.70
CA SER A 56 -32.96 17.92 -36.17
C SER A 56 -33.72 16.73 -35.54
N GLY A 57 -33.31 15.49 -35.82
CA GLY A 57 -33.91 14.26 -35.31
C GLY A 57 -33.46 13.85 -33.91
N GLY A 58 -32.55 14.59 -33.27
CA GLY A 58 -32.02 14.25 -31.95
C GLY A 58 -30.95 13.16 -31.96
N VAL A 59 -30.54 12.74 -30.75
CA VAL A 59 -29.42 11.80 -30.53
C VAL A 59 -29.88 10.59 -29.73
N ILE A 60 -29.58 9.39 -30.24
CA ILE A 60 -29.80 8.10 -29.59
C ILE A 60 -28.43 7.51 -29.22
N ALA A 61 -28.24 7.08 -27.98
CA ALA A 61 -27.06 6.31 -27.58
C ALA A 61 -27.41 4.83 -27.47
N VAL A 62 -26.73 3.98 -28.23
CA VAL A 62 -26.79 2.52 -28.10
C VAL A 62 -25.54 2.07 -27.36
N VAL A 63 -25.74 1.49 -26.18
CA VAL A 63 -24.67 1.09 -25.28
C VAL A 63 -24.78 -0.42 -25.02
N GLY A 64 -23.65 -1.11 -24.99
CA GLY A 64 -23.63 -2.54 -24.68
C GLY A 64 -22.20 -3.03 -24.49
N GLU A 65 -22.08 -4.32 -24.18
CA GLU A 65 -20.76 -4.93 -24.15
C GLU A 65 -20.10 -4.86 -25.54
N PRO A 66 -18.81 -4.57 -25.65
CA PRO A 66 -18.13 -4.45 -26.95
C PRO A 66 -18.24 -5.74 -27.80
N SER A 67 -18.30 -6.89 -27.13
CA SER A 67 -18.54 -8.22 -27.72
C SER A 67 -19.92 -8.35 -28.37
N SER A 68 -20.93 -7.66 -27.83
CA SER A 68 -22.31 -7.71 -28.28
C SER A 68 -22.58 -6.78 -29.47
N LEU A 69 -21.82 -5.69 -29.57
CA LEU A 69 -21.98 -4.68 -30.63
C LEU A 69 -21.30 -5.08 -31.96
N GLY A 70 -20.68 -6.26 -32.03
CA GLY A 70 -19.98 -6.73 -33.24
C GLY A 70 -18.75 -5.90 -33.59
N LEU A 71 -18.22 -5.13 -32.64
CA LEU A 71 -16.98 -4.35 -32.76
C LEU A 71 -15.77 -5.27 -32.54
N ASP A 72 -15.58 -6.25 -33.43
CA ASP A 72 -14.46 -7.22 -33.39
C ASP A 72 -13.10 -6.60 -33.80
N ASP A 73 -12.98 -5.26 -33.78
CA ASP A 73 -11.70 -4.61 -34.03
C ASP A 73 -10.85 -4.67 -32.76
N SER A 74 -9.81 -5.50 -32.80
CA SER A 74 -8.82 -5.70 -31.72
C SER A 74 -8.10 -4.42 -31.23
N SER A 75 -8.35 -3.27 -31.87
CA SER A 75 -7.90 -1.94 -31.46
C SER A 75 -8.87 -1.18 -30.54
N ALA A 76 -10.14 -1.63 -30.41
CA ALA A 76 -11.20 -0.95 -29.64
C ALA A 76 -11.16 -1.20 -28.12
N ALA A 77 -10.02 -1.67 -27.59
CA ALA A 77 -9.85 -1.93 -26.16
C ALA A 77 -9.91 -0.65 -25.30
N ASP A 78 -9.65 0.51 -25.91
CA ASP A 78 -9.74 1.83 -25.29
C ASP A 78 -11.00 2.54 -25.80
N GLY A 79 -11.97 2.75 -24.88
CA GLY A 79 -13.36 3.10 -25.18
C GLY A 79 -13.54 4.08 -26.33
N SER A 80 -14.19 3.61 -27.40
CA SER A 80 -14.54 4.42 -28.56
C SER A 80 -16.03 4.76 -28.55
N VAL A 81 -16.34 5.97 -28.99
CA VAL A 81 -17.70 6.38 -29.36
C VAL A 81 -17.70 6.54 -30.87
N THR A 82 -18.61 5.85 -31.55
CA THR A 82 -18.82 5.97 -32.99
C THR A 82 -20.19 6.57 -33.27
N ALA A 83 -20.22 7.64 -34.05
CA ALA A 83 -21.45 8.31 -34.46
C ALA A 83 -21.85 7.90 -35.88
N PHE A 84 -23.11 7.49 -36.05
CA PHE A 84 -23.74 7.22 -37.34
C PHE A 84 -24.85 8.25 -37.59
N SER A 85 -24.86 8.87 -38.77
CA SER A 85 -25.95 9.74 -39.21
C SER A 85 -26.80 8.98 -40.23
N GLY A 86 -28.03 8.62 -39.86
CA GLY A 86 -28.97 8.00 -40.78
C GLY A 86 -29.55 9.04 -41.73
N GLY A 87 -28.95 9.23 -42.91
CA GLY A 87 -29.46 10.22 -43.87
C GLY A 87 -28.77 10.19 -45.23
N GLY A 88 -29.30 9.36 -46.14
CA GLY A 88 -29.03 9.42 -47.58
C GLY A 88 -30.01 10.32 -48.36
N GLY A 89 -30.91 11.05 -47.68
CA GLY A 89 -31.86 11.97 -48.29
C GLY A 89 -32.16 13.15 -47.36
N ASP A 90 -32.73 14.23 -47.91
CA ASP A 90 -33.02 15.54 -47.26
C ASP A 90 -33.87 15.48 -45.97
N GLY A 91 -34.25 14.29 -45.48
CA GLY A 91 -34.91 14.10 -44.19
C GLY A 91 -33.89 13.82 -43.09
N GLY A 92 -33.64 14.80 -42.22
CA GLY A 92 -32.71 14.68 -41.09
C GLY A 92 -33.16 13.65 -40.04
N GLY A 93 -32.67 12.41 -40.17
CA GLY A 93 -32.84 11.35 -39.17
C GLY A 93 -32.03 11.60 -37.89
N PRO A 94 -32.29 10.81 -36.83
CA PRO A 94 -31.53 10.88 -35.58
C PRO A 94 -30.08 10.46 -35.78
N ALA A 95 -29.18 11.08 -35.01
CA ALA A 95 -27.80 10.61 -34.87
C ALA A 95 -27.76 9.43 -33.88
N VAL A 96 -27.00 8.40 -34.19
CA VAL A 96 -26.85 7.20 -33.36
C VAL A 96 -25.42 7.13 -32.87
N LEU A 97 -25.22 7.15 -31.55
CA LEU A 97 -23.93 6.98 -30.88
C LEU A 97 -23.83 5.55 -30.39
N THR A 98 -22.86 4.78 -30.86
CA THR A 98 -22.51 3.50 -30.24
C THR A 98 -21.30 3.68 -29.35
N ALA A 99 -21.40 3.26 -28.09
CA ALA A 99 -20.32 3.33 -27.12
C ALA A 99 -20.14 1.99 -26.42
N GLY A 100 -18.88 1.54 -26.33
CA GLY A 100 -18.47 0.37 -25.56
C GLY A 100 -17.13 0.58 -24.87
N GLY A 101 -16.84 -0.23 -23.86
CA GLY A 101 -15.54 -0.23 -23.16
C GLY A 101 -15.52 0.64 -21.89
N SER A 102 -14.98 1.85 -21.98
CA SER A 102 -14.71 2.74 -20.84
C SER A 102 -15.99 3.38 -20.27
N GLY A 103 -16.06 3.52 -18.93
CA GLY A 103 -17.18 4.18 -18.25
C GLY A 103 -17.39 5.62 -18.74
N ALA A 104 -16.32 6.38 -18.92
CA ALA A 104 -16.37 7.73 -19.45
C ALA A 104 -16.92 7.84 -20.88
N SER A 105 -16.61 6.90 -21.80
CA SER A 105 -17.13 6.95 -23.17
C SER A 105 -18.63 6.63 -23.23
N VAL A 106 -19.04 5.62 -22.46
CA VAL A 106 -20.44 5.24 -22.26
C VAL A 106 -21.23 6.39 -21.60
N GLY A 107 -20.66 6.99 -20.55
CA GLY A 107 -21.23 8.12 -19.84
C GLY A 107 -21.37 9.37 -20.71
N ALA A 108 -20.37 9.66 -21.54
CA ALA A 108 -20.40 10.80 -22.45
C ALA A 108 -21.45 10.63 -23.57
N ALA A 109 -21.54 9.44 -24.15
CA ALA A 109 -22.54 9.14 -25.18
C ALA A 109 -23.97 9.19 -24.60
N SER A 110 -24.18 8.56 -23.43
CA SER A 110 -25.49 8.51 -22.78
C SER A 110 -25.96 9.87 -22.25
N SER A 111 -25.07 10.68 -21.67
CA SER A 111 -25.41 12.03 -21.18
C SER A 111 -25.78 13.00 -22.29
N SER A 112 -25.25 12.79 -23.49
CA SER A 112 -25.53 13.62 -24.68
C SER A 112 -26.77 13.14 -25.45
N ALA A 113 -27.28 11.94 -25.17
CA ALA A 113 -28.42 11.38 -25.89
C ALA A 113 -29.76 11.70 -25.19
N GLY A 114 -30.82 11.89 -25.99
CA GLY A 114 -32.20 12.00 -25.47
C GLY A 114 -32.83 10.64 -25.16
N ALA A 115 -32.31 9.58 -25.80
CA ALA A 115 -32.67 8.21 -25.53
C ALA A 115 -31.42 7.33 -25.46
N VAL A 116 -31.38 6.43 -24.47
CA VAL A 116 -30.30 5.47 -24.25
C VAL A 116 -30.87 4.06 -24.38
N VAL A 117 -30.34 3.28 -25.31
CA VAL A 117 -30.71 1.88 -25.53
C VAL A 117 -29.57 1.01 -25.00
N VAL A 118 -29.84 0.25 -23.94
CA VAL A 118 -28.87 -0.69 -23.37
C VAL A 118 -29.14 -2.07 -23.96
N THR A 119 -28.10 -2.69 -24.50
CA THR A 119 -28.16 -3.97 -25.24
C THR A 119 -27.18 -4.98 -24.65
N GLY A 120 -27.36 -6.25 -25.02
CA GLY A 120 -26.44 -7.34 -24.65
C GLY A 120 -26.87 -8.15 -23.43
N GLU A 121 -28.06 -7.90 -22.89
CA GLU A 121 -28.59 -8.62 -21.74
C GLU A 121 -29.47 -9.80 -22.16
N THR A 122 -29.26 -10.91 -21.47
CA THR A 122 -30.06 -12.11 -21.62
C THR A 122 -31.04 -12.22 -20.44
N SER A 123 -32.14 -12.96 -20.60
CA SER A 123 -33.05 -13.24 -19.49
C SER A 123 -32.34 -13.92 -18.30
N GLY A 124 -31.30 -14.73 -18.57
CA GLY A 124 -30.50 -15.37 -17.53
C GLY A 124 -29.63 -14.40 -16.71
N ASP A 125 -29.25 -13.25 -17.26
CA ASP A 125 -28.49 -12.23 -16.54
C ASP A 125 -29.41 -11.44 -15.58
N VAL A 126 -30.65 -11.17 -16.01
CA VAL A 126 -31.69 -10.58 -15.16
C VAL A 126 -31.98 -11.47 -13.95
N GLU A 127 -32.12 -12.78 -14.14
CA GLU A 127 -32.36 -13.75 -13.04
C GLU A 127 -31.21 -13.82 -12.03
N ARG A 128 -29.96 -13.66 -12.49
CA ARG A 128 -28.78 -13.65 -11.61
C ARG A 128 -28.61 -12.34 -10.84
N GLY A 129 -29.31 -11.30 -11.27
CA GLY A 129 -29.20 -9.95 -10.74
C GLY A 129 -28.27 -9.09 -11.59
N LEU A 130 -28.81 -7.95 -12.01
CA LEU A 130 -28.12 -6.98 -12.88
C LEU A 130 -26.81 -6.44 -12.28
N GLY A 131 -26.64 -6.39 -10.95
CA GLY A 131 -25.44 -5.79 -10.33
C GLY A 131 -24.11 -6.43 -10.73
N ASP A 132 -24.11 -7.74 -11.00
CA ASP A 132 -22.91 -8.49 -11.39
C ASP A 132 -22.81 -8.72 -12.91
N SER A 133 -23.83 -8.34 -13.68
CA SER A 133 -23.89 -8.55 -15.14
C SER A 133 -23.07 -7.50 -15.91
N GLY A 134 -22.86 -7.78 -17.20
CA GLY A 134 -22.21 -6.87 -18.14
C GLY A 134 -22.95 -5.54 -18.29
N ALA A 135 -24.28 -5.57 -18.43
CA ALA A 135 -25.04 -4.33 -18.50
C ALA A 135 -25.21 -3.68 -17.14
N GLY A 136 -25.13 -4.40 -16.02
CA GLY A 136 -25.01 -3.78 -14.69
C GLY A 136 -23.89 -2.76 -14.61
N ARG A 137 -22.71 -3.15 -15.09
CA ARG A 137 -21.53 -2.25 -15.14
C ARG A 137 -21.74 -1.10 -16.11
N THR A 138 -22.37 -1.39 -17.25
CA THR A 138 -22.70 -0.38 -18.25
C THR A 138 -23.69 0.64 -17.70
N LEU A 139 -24.73 0.19 -17.00
CA LEU A 139 -25.72 1.02 -16.31
C LEU A 139 -25.08 1.85 -15.18
N SER A 140 -24.23 1.22 -14.37
CA SER A 140 -23.47 1.92 -13.33
C SER A 140 -22.66 3.08 -13.92
N ALA A 141 -21.99 2.88 -15.07
CA ALA A 141 -21.29 3.95 -15.78
C ALA A 141 -22.23 5.03 -16.35
N VAL A 142 -23.39 4.66 -16.91
CA VAL A 142 -24.39 5.62 -17.39
C VAL A 142 -24.92 6.48 -16.24
N PHE A 143 -25.26 5.85 -15.11
CA PHE A 143 -25.82 6.53 -13.94
C PHE A 143 -24.80 7.40 -13.23
N SER A 144 -23.59 6.90 -12.98
CA SER A 144 -22.52 7.68 -12.35
C SER A 144 -22.15 8.91 -13.20
N ALA A 145 -22.15 8.77 -14.52
CA ALA A 145 -21.91 9.88 -15.44
C ALA A 145 -23.02 10.94 -15.40
N LYS A 146 -24.29 10.52 -15.43
CA LYS A 146 -25.41 11.46 -15.33
C LYS A 146 -25.46 12.15 -13.97
N LEU A 147 -25.25 11.41 -12.88
CA LEU A 147 -25.24 11.95 -11.52
C LEU A 147 -24.10 12.96 -11.31
N SER A 148 -22.91 12.70 -11.86
CA SER A 148 -21.77 13.62 -11.79
C SER A 148 -21.97 14.88 -12.64
N LEU A 149 -22.54 14.77 -13.84
CA LEU A 149 -22.88 15.93 -14.67
C LEU A 149 -24.01 16.77 -14.06
N ALA A 150 -25.03 16.12 -13.50
CA ALA A 150 -26.07 16.79 -12.73
C ALA A 150 -25.51 17.46 -11.46
N ALA A 151 -24.30 17.11 -11.01
CA ALA A 151 -23.64 17.78 -9.89
C ALA A 151 -23.00 19.09 -10.28
N ALA A 152 -22.44 19.12 -11.48
CA ALA A 152 -21.90 20.34 -12.03
C ALA A 152 -22.98 21.36 -12.39
N ALA A 153 -24.21 20.91 -12.69
CA ALA A 153 -25.33 21.73 -13.13
C ALA A 153 -26.28 22.18 -12.00
N ALA A 154 -25.81 22.26 -10.75
CA ALA A 154 -26.61 22.43 -9.52
C ALA A 154 -27.55 23.66 -9.44
N ASP A 155 -27.57 24.54 -10.46
CA ASP A 155 -28.37 25.77 -10.52
C ASP A 155 -29.42 25.79 -11.65
N GLU A 156 -29.55 24.73 -12.47
CA GLU A 156 -30.50 24.69 -13.59
C GLU A 156 -31.79 23.89 -13.26
N GLU A 157 -32.93 24.39 -13.76
CA GLU A 157 -34.29 23.89 -13.56
C GLU A 157 -34.45 22.39 -13.91
N GLU A 158 -35.54 21.77 -13.42
CA GLU A 158 -35.96 20.37 -13.66
C GLU A 158 -35.47 19.85 -15.02
N GLY A 159 -34.35 19.11 -14.99
CA GLY A 159 -33.73 18.58 -16.20
C GLY A 159 -34.68 17.64 -16.93
N GLU A 160 -34.66 17.70 -18.27
CA GLU A 160 -35.45 16.81 -19.10
C GLU A 160 -35.08 15.33 -18.84
N ARG A 161 -36.11 14.49 -18.65
CA ARG A 161 -35.94 13.06 -18.42
C ARG A 161 -35.40 12.37 -19.68
N THR A 162 -34.36 11.58 -19.52
CA THR A 162 -33.80 10.76 -20.61
C THR A 162 -34.55 9.44 -20.70
N LEU A 163 -34.99 9.02 -21.88
CA LEU A 163 -35.61 7.70 -22.06
C LEU A 163 -34.53 6.62 -22.00
N LEU A 164 -34.63 5.67 -21.08
CA LEU A 164 -33.75 4.51 -20.97
C LEU A 164 -34.52 3.26 -21.41
N ILE A 165 -34.16 2.69 -22.57
CA ILE A 165 -34.75 1.46 -23.07
C ILE A 165 -33.78 0.30 -22.81
N PHE A 166 -34.25 -0.70 -22.08
CA PHE A 166 -33.52 -1.92 -21.80
C PHE A 166 -33.95 -3.01 -22.80
N ALA A 167 -33.10 -3.28 -23.78
CA ALA A 167 -33.35 -4.27 -24.82
C ALA A 167 -32.85 -5.65 -24.36
N VAL A 168 -33.78 -6.50 -23.90
CA VAL A 168 -33.49 -7.84 -23.40
C VAL A 168 -33.72 -8.87 -24.50
N SER A 169 -32.74 -9.74 -24.73
CA SER A 169 -32.90 -10.88 -25.62
C SER A 169 -33.52 -12.05 -24.84
N PRO A 170 -34.79 -12.44 -25.10
CA PRO A 170 -35.41 -13.54 -24.37
C PRO A 170 -34.73 -14.87 -24.73
N GLU A 171 -34.29 -15.64 -23.73
CA GLU A 171 -33.83 -17.01 -23.93
C GLU A 171 -35.03 -17.98 -23.90
N GLY A 172 -35.71 -18.15 -25.04
CA GLY A 172 -36.78 -19.14 -25.19
C GLY A 172 -38.18 -18.53 -25.31
N ILE A 173 -39.19 -19.26 -24.83
CA ILE A 173 -40.62 -18.88 -24.93
C ILE A 173 -41.07 -18.09 -23.69
N ASP A 174 -40.23 -18.01 -22.67
CA ASP A 174 -40.59 -17.36 -21.42
C ASP A 174 -40.72 -15.84 -21.61
N ALA A 175 -41.84 -15.31 -21.14
CA ALA A 175 -42.09 -13.88 -21.16
C ALA A 175 -41.07 -13.17 -20.26
N ILE A 176 -40.57 -12.02 -20.72
CA ILE A 176 -39.61 -11.21 -19.96
C ILE A 176 -40.30 -10.69 -18.70
N ASP A 177 -39.66 -10.91 -17.55
CA ASP A 177 -40.09 -10.33 -16.28
C ASP A 177 -39.68 -8.86 -16.22
N GLU A 178 -40.58 -7.99 -16.71
CA GLU A 178 -40.39 -6.54 -16.71
C GLU A 178 -40.21 -5.99 -15.28
N GLU A 179 -40.92 -6.54 -14.29
CA GLU A 179 -40.88 -6.06 -12.91
C GLU A 179 -39.55 -6.39 -12.24
N ALA A 180 -39.04 -7.61 -12.43
CA ALA A 180 -37.72 -8.01 -11.94
C ALA A 180 -36.60 -7.18 -12.57
N THR A 181 -36.68 -6.93 -13.89
CA THR A 181 -35.71 -6.10 -14.61
C THR A 181 -35.70 -4.67 -14.07
N LEU A 182 -36.88 -4.05 -13.93
CA LEU A 182 -37.01 -2.70 -13.39
C LEU A 182 -36.49 -2.60 -11.94
N THR A 183 -36.75 -3.62 -11.13
CA THR A 183 -36.24 -3.69 -9.75
C THR A 183 -34.71 -3.73 -9.73
N GLY A 184 -34.10 -4.52 -10.63
CA GLY A 184 -32.64 -4.57 -10.76
C GLY A 184 -32.04 -3.25 -11.23
N VAL A 185 -32.65 -2.58 -12.21
CA VAL A 185 -32.20 -1.26 -12.70
C VAL A 185 -32.26 -0.21 -11.59
N ARG A 186 -33.35 -0.18 -10.81
CA ARG A 186 -33.49 0.69 -9.62
C ARG A 186 -32.41 0.42 -8.59
N ALA A 187 -32.15 -0.85 -8.28
CA ALA A 187 -31.12 -1.20 -7.30
C ALA A 187 -29.71 -0.73 -7.73
N VAL A 188 -29.38 -0.82 -9.02
CA VAL A 188 -28.10 -0.31 -9.56
C VAL A 188 -28.05 1.22 -9.46
N PHE A 189 -29.14 1.91 -9.80
CA PHE A 189 -29.22 3.36 -9.69
C PHE A 189 -29.08 3.85 -8.24
N ASP A 190 -29.81 3.24 -7.29
CA ASP A 190 -29.76 3.60 -5.88
C ASP A 190 -28.35 3.41 -5.29
N ALA A 191 -27.63 2.37 -5.71
CA ALA A 191 -26.25 2.14 -5.31
C ALA A 191 -25.31 3.27 -5.80
N GLU A 192 -25.47 3.71 -7.05
CA GLU A 192 -24.69 4.82 -7.62
C GLU A 192 -25.07 6.19 -7.03
N ALA A 193 -26.37 6.44 -6.81
CA ALA A 193 -26.85 7.64 -6.14
C ALA A 193 -26.28 7.76 -4.71
N ALA A 194 -26.30 6.64 -3.96
CA ALA A 194 -25.69 6.55 -2.64
C ALA A 194 -24.17 6.77 -2.69
N ALA A 195 -23.47 6.18 -3.67
CA ALA A 195 -22.03 6.36 -3.86
C ALA A 195 -21.67 7.82 -4.20
N ALA A 196 -22.51 8.50 -4.99
CA ALA A 196 -22.39 9.92 -5.31
C ALA A 196 -22.81 10.86 -4.16
N GLY A 197 -23.39 10.31 -3.08
CA GLY A 197 -23.90 11.09 -1.96
C GLY A 197 -25.11 11.96 -2.33
N ARG A 198 -25.96 11.50 -3.26
CA ARG A 198 -27.10 12.22 -3.79
C ARG A 198 -28.41 11.53 -3.45
N ASP A 199 -29.40 12.33 -3.07
CA ASP A 199 -30.78 11.89 -2.87
C ASP A 199 -31.57 12.26 -4.13
N ALA A 200 -31.33 11.52 -5.21
CA ALA A 200 -32.05 11.66 -6.47
C ALA A 200 -32.82 10.36 -6.72
N ALA A 201 -34.06 10.44 -7.20
CA ALA A 201 -34.81 9.26 -7.61
C ALA A 201 -34.53 8.93 -9.09
N LEU A 202 -34.62 7.65 -9.45
CA LEU A 202 -34.43 7.21 -10.83
C LEU A 202 -35.43 7.91 -11.77
N GLU A 203 -36.67 8.06 -11.32
CA GLU A 203 -37.78 8.66 -12.05
C GLU A 203 -37.62 10.17 -12.30
N ASP A 204 -36.72 10.83 -11.56
CA ASP A 204 -36.41 12.25 -11.77
C ASP A 204 -35.52 12.45 -13.00
N LEU A 205 -34.64 11.49 -13.28
CA LEU A 205 -33.64 11.58 -14.34
C LEU A 205 -33.97 10.74 -15.58
N TYR A 206 -34.70 9.63 -15.39
CA TYR A 206 -34.95 8.65 -16.44
C TYR A 206 -36.41 8.21 -16.53
N GLU A 207 -36.90 8.04 -17.77
CA GLU A 207 -38.08 7.22 -18.05
C GLU A 207 -37.59 5.83 -18.48
N VAL A 208 -37.85 4.78 -17.70
CA VAL A 208 -37.34 3.43 -18.00
C VAL A 208 -38.38 2.58 -18.72
N ARG A 209 -37.98 1.94 -19.83
CA ARG A 209 -38.77 0.98 -20.60
C ARG A 209 -38.00 -0.31 -20.76
N VAL A 210 -38.68 -1.45 -20.63
CA VAL A 210 -38.11 -2.77 -20.90
C VAL A 210 -38.74 -3.28 -22.19
N ALA A 211 -37.91 -3.70 -23.14
CA ALA A 211 -38.37 -4.21 -24.43
C ALA A 211 -37.71 -5.54 -24.75
N GLY A 212 -38.53 -6.54 -25.10
CA GLY A 212 -38.05 -7.82 -25.60
C GLY A 212 -37.68 -7.75 -27.06
N VAL A 213 -36.41 -7.99 -27.39
CA VAL A 213 -35.92 -7.98 -28.77
C VAL A 213 -35.67 -9.41 -29.22
N SER A 214 -36.68 -10.00 -29.84
CA SER A 214 -36.62 -11.37 -30.39
C SER A 214 -36.49 -11.39 -31.92
N SER A 215 -36.92 -10.31 -32.57
CA SER A 215 -37.00 -10.18 -34.01
C SER A 215 -36.50 -8.81 -34.49
N GLU A 216 -36.22 -8.71 -35.79
CA GLU A 216 -35.90 -7.46 -36.49
C GLU A 216 -37.00 -6.40 -36.34
N GLU A 217 -38.27 -6.83 -36.36
CA GLU A 217 -39.41 -5.94 -36.19
C GLU A 217 -39.45 -5.34 -34.78
N ASP A 218 -39.09 -6.11 -33.75
CA ASP A 218 -39.02 -5.63 -32.38
C ASP A 218 -37.87 -4.64 -32.19
N ALA A 219 -36.72 -4.92 -32.80
CA ALA A 219 -35.58 -3.99 -32.84
C ALA A 219 -35.96 -2.65 -33.51
N GLN A 220 -36.73 -2.70 -34.59
CA GLN A 220 -37.20 -1.49 -35.27
C GLN A 220 -38.17 -0.69 -34.39
N LYS A 221 -39.11 -1.34 -33.70
CA LYS A 221 -40.03 -0.66 -32.76
C LYS A 221 -39.28 0.05 -31.63
N VAL A 222 -38.28 -0.62 -31.05
CA VAL A 222 -37.42 -0.03 -30.00
C VAL A 222 -36.70 1.20 -30.54
N LEU A 223 -36.21 1.15 -31.79
CA LEU A 223 -35.53 2.28 -32.41
C LEU A 223 -36.49 3.43 -32.74
N GLU A 224 -37.71 3.13 -33.20
CA GLU A 224 -38.75 4.13 -33.46
C GLU A 224 -39.13 4.85 -32.16
N GLU A 225 -39.33 4.12 -31.06
CA GLU A 225 -39.57 4.69 -29.73
C GLU A 225 -38.39 5.54 -29.25
N ALA A 226 -37.16 5.03 -29.38
CA ALA A 226 -35.94 5.77 -29.04
C ALA A 226 -35.82 7.06 -29.87
N SER A 227 -36.15 7.02 -31.16
CA SER A 227 -36.10 8.19 -32.05
C SER A 227 -37.14 9.24 -31.70
N ALA A 228 -38.35 8.81 -31.33
CA ALA A 228 -39.41 9.71 -30.88
C ALA A 228 -39.00 10.43 -29.59
N ALA A 229 -38.34 9.74 -28.66
CA ALA A 229 -37.82 10.34 -27.44
C ALA A 229 -36.57 11.19 -27.68
N ALA A 230 -35.68 10.79 -28.58
CA ALA A 230 -34.47 11.53 -28.92
C ALA A 230 -34.78 12.93 -29.47
N SER A 231 -35.91 13.11 -30.16
CA SER A 231 -36.38 14.44 -30.60
C SER A 231 -36.59 15.43 -29.46
N ARG A 232 -36.84 14.94 -28.22
CA ARG A 232 -36.98 15.75 -27.01
C ARG A 232 -35.64 16.12 -26.37
N SER A 233 -34.51 15.66 -26.92
CA SER A 233 -33.18 16.01 -26.41
C SER A 233 -32.92 17.51 -26.52
N PRO A 234 -32.21 18.12 -25.55
CA PRO A 234 -31.78 19.51 -25.65
C PRO A 234 -30.85 19.74 -26.86
N LEU A 235 -30.19 18.68 -27.35
CA LEU A 235 -29.35 18.73 -28.55
C LEU A 235 -30.14 18.80 -29.87
N SER A 236 -31.46 18.60 -29.83
CA SER A 236 -32.35 18.75 -31.00
C SER A 236 -32.69 20.21 -31.30
N SER A 237 -32.39 21.13 -30.37
CA SER A 237 -32.62 22.57 -30.56
C SER A 237 -31.70 23.13 -31.66
N PRO A 238 -32.18 24.04 -32.54
CA PRO A 238 -31.34 24.65 -33.58
C PRO A 238 -30.16 25.47 -33.02
N ASP A 239 -30.24 25.89 -31.75
CA ASP A 239 -29.18 26.64 -31.06
C ASP A 239 -28.21 25.73 -30.29
N ALA A 240 -28.40 24.40 -30.32
CA ALA A 240 -27.56 23.46 -29.59
C ALA A 240 -26.15 23.32 -30.19
N PRO A 241 -25.12 23.05 -29.37
CA PRO A 241 -23.79 22.76 -29.88
C PRO A 241 -23.79 21.48 -30.74
N PRO A 242 -22.86 21.35 -31.70
CA PRO A 242 -22.72 20.12 -32.48
C PRO A 242 -22.55 18.90 -31.55
N VAL A 243 -23.20 17.78 -31.89
CA VAL A 243 -23.18 16.54 -31.09
C VAL A 243 -21.75 16.12 -30.72
N SER A 244 -20.81 16.23 -31.66
CA SER A 244 -19.39 15.93 -31.41
C SER A 244 -18.73 16.79 -30.32
N SER A 245 -19.11 18.06 -30.21
CA SER A 245 -18.62 18.96 -29.15
C SER A 245 -19.25 18.60 -27.82
N ALA A 246 -20.55 18.37 -27.78
CA ALA A 246 -21.26 17.99 -26.56
C ALA A 246 -20.74 16.67 -25.97
N VAL A 247 -20.53 15.65 -26.81
CA VAL A 247 -19.95 14.36 -26.40
C VAL A 247 -18.52 14.54 -25.89
N PHE A 248 -17.71 15.36 -26.57
CA PHE A 248 -16.34 15.63 -26.13
C PHE A 248 -16.29 16.38 -24.80
N ASP A 249 -17.14 17.39 -24.62
CA ASP A 249 -17.20 18.18 -23.39
C ASP A 249 -17.63 17.29 -22.21
N SER A 250 -18.67 16.45 -22.40
CA SER A 250 -19.10 15.46 -21.42
C SER A 250 -17.99 14.44 -21.11
N TYR A 251 -17.29 13.93 -22.13
CA TYR A 251 -16.17 13.01 -21.95
C TYR A 251 -15.03 13.64 -21.15
N SER A 252 -14.64 14.87 -21.48
CA SER A 252 -13.56 15.56 -20.79
C SER A 252 -13.88 15.78 -19.30
N LYS A 253 -15.13 16.16 -18.98
CA LYS A 253 -15.62 16.32 -17.61
C LYS A 253 -15.57 14.98 -16.86
N LEU A 254 -16.05 13.90 -17.48
CA LEU A 254 -16.09 12.56 -16.88
C LEU A 254 -14.69 11.97 -16.69
N SER A 255 -13.80 12.11 -17.67
CA SER A 255 -12.41 11.63 -17.59
C SER A 255 -11.58 12.33 -16.51
N SER A 256 -12.00 13.54 -16.10
CA SER A 256 -11.35 14.29 -15.03
C SER A 256 -11.86 13.92 -13.64
N SER A 257 -12.95 13.16 -13.55
CA SER A 257 -13.52 12.70 -12.28
C SER A 257 -12.80 11.42 -11.80
N PRO A 258 -12.20 11.41 -10.60
CA PRO A 258 -11.51 10.23 -10.05
C PRO A 258 -12.43 9.07 -9.63
N SER A 259 -13.73 9.15 -9.94
CA SER A 259 -14.75 8.18 -9.55
C SER A 259 -14.86 6.95 -10.48
N ASP A 260 -14.14 6.93 -11.60
CA ASP A 260 -14.24 5.88 -12.63
C ASP A 260 -13.29 4.68 -12.38
N ASP A 261 -12.72 4.57 -11.17
CA ASP A 261 -11.90 3.43 -10.80
C ASP A 261 -12.78 2.19 -10.72
N SER A 262 -12.74 1.37 -11.79
CA SER A 262 -13.29 0.01 -11.84
C SER A 262 -13.12 -0.68 -10.47
N PRO A 263 -14.11 -1.42 -9.96
CA PRO A 263 -14.03 -2.06 -8.64
C PRO A 263 -12.78 -2.95 -8.50
N ALA A 264 -12.23 -3.45 -9.61
CA ALA A 264 -10.95 -4.16 -9.64
C ALA A 264 -9.73 -3.26 -9.30
N ILE A 265 -9.70 -2.02 -9.79
CA ILE A 265 -8.67 -1.02 -9.49
C ILE A 265 -8.77 -0.60 -8.02
N ALA A 266 -9.97 -0.27 -7.54
CA ALA A 266 -10.20 0.08 -6.14
C ALA A 266 -9.78 -1.07 -5.20
N ALA A 267 -10.14 -2.32 -5.52
CA ALA A 267 -9.71 -3.49 -4.77
C ALA A 267 -8.18 -3.67 -4.79
N ALA A 268 -7.52 -3.42 -5.92
CA ALA A 268 -6.07 -3.49 -6.05
C ALA A 268 -5.33 -2.42 -5.22
N VAL A 269 -5.86 -1.20 -5.17
CA VAL A 269 -5.34 -0.11 -4.33
C VAL A 269 -5.50 -0.45 -2.84
N LEU A 270 -6.68 -0.91 -2.42
CA LEU A 270 -6.93 -1.37 -1.05
C LEU A 270 -6.05 -2.57 -0.66
N ALA A 271 -5.78 -3.48 -1.60
CA ALA A 271 -4.84 -4.58 -1.40
C ALA A 271 -3.41 -4.07 -1.13
N CYS A 272 -2.97 -3.01 -1.83
CA CYS A 272 -1.67 -2.38 -1.57
C CYS A 272 -1.58 -1.79 -0.15
N ASP A 273 -2.62 -1.08 0.29
CA ASP A 273 -2.64 -0.47 1.62
C ASP A 273 -2.70 -1.49 2.76
N SER A 274 -3.52 -2.53 2.59
CA SER A 274 -3.63 -3.62 3.55
C SER A 274 -2.32 -4.43 3.64
N ALA A 275 -1.70 -4.74 2.50
CA ALA A 275 -0.39 -5.41 2.44
C ALA A 275 0.71 -4.56 3.10
N SER A 276 0.76 -3.26 2.78
CA SER A 276 1.69 -2.31 3.40
C SER A 276 1.51 -2.26 4.92
N SER A 277 0.27 -2.19 5.40
CA SER A 277 -0.06 -2.15 6.83
C SER A 277 0.33 -3.45 7.55
N ARG A 278 0.14 -4.62 6.94
CA ARG A 278 0.60 -5.91 7.49
C ARG A 278 2.13 -5.98 7.55
N CYS A 279 2.81 -5.64 6.46
CA CYS A 279 4.27 -5.61 6.37
C CYS A 279 4.89 -4.66 7.41
N ARG A 280 4.28 -3.48 7.60
CA ARG A 280 4.67 -2.50 8.62
C ARG A 280 4.54 -3.03 10.03
N ARG A 281 3.42 -3.68 10.38
CA ARG A 281 3.22 -4.24 11.72
C ARG A 281 4.26 -5.32 12.04
N SER A 282 4.49 -6.23 11.09
CA SER A 282 5.46 -7.31 11.23
C SER A 282 6.90 -6.80 11.40
N SER A 283 7.34 -5.90 10.52
CA SER A 283 8.68 -5.30 10.60
C SER A 283 8.86 -4.42 11.83
N ARG A 284 7.85 -3.65 12.24
CA ARG A 284 7.88 -2.82 13.46
C ARG A 284 8.07 -3.65 14.71
N ALA A 285 7.45 -4.83 14.81
CA ALA A 285 7.64 -5.70 15.97
C ALA A 285 9.11 -6.14 16.13
N ARG A 286 9.77 -6.50 15.02
CA ARG A 286 11.21 -6.84 15.01
C ARG A 286 12.09 -5.65 15.36
N LEU A 287 11.85 -4.51 14.72
CA LEU A 287 12.59 -3.27 14.99
C LEU A 287 12.41 -2.79 16.43
N ALA A 288 11.23 -2.95 17.03
CA ALA A 288 10.99 -2.60 18.44
C ALA A 288 11.82 -3.47 19.39
N GLY A 289 11.94 -4.77 19.10
CA GLY A 289 12.82 -5.68 19.84
C GLY A 289 14.29 -5.25 19.78
N TRP A 290 14.76 -4.90 18.58
CA TRP A 290 16.13 -4.37 18.40
C TRP A 290 16.33 -3.02 19.10
N LYS A 291 15.38 -2.08 18.99
CA LYS A 291 15.42 -0.78 19.70
C LYS A 291 15.49 -0.96 21.21
N SER A 292 14.71 -1.90 21.78
CA SER A 292 14.76 -2.22 23.21
C SER A 292 16.10 -2.83 23.66
N ARG A 293 16.72 -3.70 22.86
CA ARG A 293 18.08 -4.21 23.15
C ARG A 293 19.12 -3.10 23.05
N ALA A 294 19.07 -2.33 21.97
CA ALA A 294 20.01 -1.26 21.71
C ALA A 294 19.93 -0.18 22.81
N ALA A 295 18.73 0.22 23.25
CA ALA A 295 18.53 1.15 24.36
C ALA A 295 19.18 0.69 25.69
N ARG A 296 19.32 -0.62 25.91
CA ARG A 296 20.01 -1.20 27.08
C ARG A 296 21.53 -1.23 26.95
N GLY A 297 22.10 -0.70 25.87
CA GLY A 297 23.54 -0.76 25.63
C GLY A 297 24.01 -2.08 25.02
N LEU A 298 23.09 -2.95 24.59
CA LEU A 298 23.40 -4.25 23.99
C LEU A 298 23.37 -4.13 22.47
N SER A 299 24.39 -4.63 21.79
CA SER A 299 24.38 -4.79 20.33
C SER A 299 23.43 -5.93 19.92
N VAL A 300 22.88 -5.82 18.73
CA VAL A 300 22.14 -6.90 18.07
C VAL A 300 23.15 -7.78 17.34
N ASP A 301 23.11 -9.08 17.61
CA ASP A 301 24.03 -10.03 17.01
C ASP A 301 23.78 -10.11 15.50
N ARG A 302 24.85 -10.04 14.69
CA ARG A 302 24.77 -10.12 13.21
C ARG A 302 23.78 -9.11 12.60
N PHE A 303 23.61 -7.95 13.23
CA PHE A 303 22.65 -6.91 12.84
C PHE A 303 22.66 -6.63 11.33
N GLY A 304 23.84 -6.55 10.71
CA GLY A 304 23.98 -6.27 9.28
C GLY A 304 23.19 -7.23 8.39
N LYS A 305 23.38 -8.53 8.62
CA LYS A 305 22.72 -9.62 7.88
C LYS A 305 21.23 -9.72 8.21
N GLU A 306 20.86 -9.51 9.47
CA GLU A 306 19.45 -9.56 9.87
C GLU A 306 18.66 -8.37 9.34
N ALA A 307 19.24 -7.17 9.31
CA ALA A 307 18.62 -5.96 8.79
C ALA A 307 18.39 -6.05 7.27
N SER A 308 19.38 -6.53 6.51
CA SER A 308 19.20 -6.77 5.06
C SER A 308 18.12 -7.83 4.81
N ALA A 309 18.16 -8.95 5.55
CA ALA A 309 17.15 -10.00 5.41
C ALA A 309 15.74 -9.53 5.80
N LEU A 310 15.61 -8.64 6.80
CA LEU A 310 14.33 -8.03 7.18
C LEU A 310 13.77 -7.15 6.06
N LEU A 311 14.62 -6.29 5.47
CA LEU A 311 14.25 -5.44 4.33
C LEU A 311 13.79 -6.29 3.14
N ASP A 312 14.63 -7.24 2.70
CA ASP A 312 14.35 -8.09 1.54
C ASP A 312 13.08 -8.90 1.74
N ARG A 313 12.90 -9.51 2.92
CA ARG A 313 11.69 -10.28 3.25
C ARG A 313 10.44 -9.41 3.26
N THR A 314 10.53 -8.20 3.82
CA THR A 314 9.37 -7.31 3.93
C THR A 314 8.94 -6.80 2.55
N LEU A 315 9.90 -6.41 1.71
CA LEU A 315 9.62 -5.98 0.34
C LEU A 315 9.14 -7.14 -0.53
N ALA A 316 9.74 -8.33 -0.43
CA ALA A 316 9.29 -9.51 -1.16
C ALA A 316 7.86 -9.94 -0.75
N SER A 317 7.51 -9.83 0.54
CA SER A 317 6.15 -10.11 1.01
C SER A 317 5.15 -9.10 0.45
N TYR A 318 5.50 -7.81 0.45
CA TYR A 318 4.67 -6.76 -0.16
C TYR A 318 4.50 -7.00 -1.66
N ASP A 319 5.59 -7.30 -2.37
CA ASP A 319 5.57 -7.51 -3.81
C ASP A 319 4.72 -8.73 -4.21
N ARG A 320 4.73 -9.79 -3.39
CA ARG A 320 3.89 -10.98 -3.56
C ARG A 320 2.41 -10.65 -3.35
N ASP A 321 2.08 -9.99 -2.25
CA ASP A 321 0.69 -9.66 -1.86
C ASP A 321 0.04 -8.66 -2.83
N THR A 322 0.84 -7.85 -3.53
CA THR A 322 0.37 -6.80 -4.45
C THR A 322 0.59 -7.14 -5.93
N SER A 323 0.83 -8.42 -6.24
CA SER A 323 1.06 -8.88 -7.61
C SER A 323 -0.12 -8.59 -8.54
N VAL A 324 -1.36 -8.66 -8.04
CA VAL A 324 -2.59 -8.34 -8.79
C VAL A 324 -2.58 -6.89 -9.28
N ALA A 325 -2.20 -5.94 -8.43
CA ALA A 325 -2.10 -4.52 -8.79
C ALA A 325 -1.03 -4.26 -9.87
N ALA A 326 -0.02 -5.13 -10.00
CA ALA A 326 0.98 -5.02 -11.06
C ALA A 326 0.48 -5.49 -12.43
N GLY A 327 -0.57 -6.32 -12.47
CA GLY A 327 -1.16 -6.83 -13.71
C GLY A 327 -2.10 -5.84 -14.42
N LEU A 328 -2.48 -4.75 -13.74
CA LEU A 328 -3.39 -3.73 -14.26
C LEU A 328 -2.61 -2.60 -14.96
N SER A 329 -1.88 -2.93 -16.03
CA SER A 329 -0.91 -2.02 -16.68
C SER A 329 -1.51 -0.74 -17.27
N SER A 330 -2.79 -0.73 -17.62
CA SER A 330 -3.52 0.44 -18.12
C SER A 330 -4.10 1.33 -17.00
N SER A 331 -3.99 0.91 -15.74
CA SER A 331 -4.59 1.61 -14.58
C SER A 331 -3.54 2.41 -13.78
N PRO A 332 -3.94 3.31 -12.85
CA PRO A 332 -3.02 3.97 -11.92
C PRO A 332 -2.48 3.04 -10.82
N ALA A 333 -3.03 1.83 -10.64
CA ALA A 333 -2.68 0.91 -9.55
C ALA A 333 -1.19 0.49 -9.50
N PRO A 334 -0.49 0.22 -10.63
CA PRO A 334 0.94 -0.08 -10.62
C PRO A 334 1.80 1.09 -10.12
N ALA A 335 1.46 2.32 -10.50
CA ALA A 335 2.18 3.51 -10.06
C ALA A 335 2.00 3.72 -8.55
N TYR A 336 0.76 3.61 -8.07
CA TYR A 336 0.44 3.66 -6.64
C TYR A 336 1.18 2.58 -5.85
N ARG A 337 1.19 1.34 -6.35
CA ARG A 337 1.92 0.22 -5.75
C ARG A 337 3.41 0.54 -5.56
N LEU A 338 4.06 1.09 -6.58
CA LEU A 338 5.49 1.47 -6.54
C LEU A 338 5.74 2.61 -5.55
N GLU A 339 4.85 3.60 -5.51
CA GLU A 339 4.93 4.69 -4.56
C GLU A 339 4.85 4.17 -3.11
N VAL A 340 3.85 3.35 -2.79
CA VAL A 340 3.68 2.77 -1.46
C VAL A 340 4.86 1.87 -1.09
N ARG A 341 5.38 1.10 -2.05
CA ARG A 341 6.60 0.29 -1.89
C ARG A 341 7.81 1.14 -1.53
N SER A 342 8.02 2.25 -2.22
CA SER A 342 9.13 3.18 -1.96
C SER A 342 9.02 3.82 -0.57
N LYS A 343 7.80 4.23 -0.18
CA LYS A 343 7.50 4.76 1.17
C LYS A 343 7.75 3.72 2.26
N LEU A 344 7.42 2.45 2.01
CA LEU A 344 7.69 1.36 2.94
C LEU A 344 9.20 1.15 3.11
N ARG A 345 9.93 1.07 1.98
CA ARG A 345 11.38 0.94 1.97
C ARG A 345 12.05 2.08 2.74
N ALA A 346 11.79 3.33 2.39
CA ALA A 346 12.41 4.49 3.02
C ALA A 346 12.23 4.51 4.55
N ARG A 347 11.06 4.14 5.05
CA ARG A 347 10.80 4.06 6.51
C ARG A 347 11.59 2.96 7.20
N LEU A 348 11.73 1.79 6.57
CA LEU A 348 12.54 0.70 7.11
C LEU A 348 14.02 1.07 7.12
N GLU A 349 14.53 1.62 6.01
CA GLU A 349 15.92 2.06 5.89
C GLU A 349 16.26 3.14 6.92
N SER A 350 15.38 4.14 7.11
CA SER A 350 15.53 5.15 8.16
C SER A 350 15.57 4.54 9.57
N SER A 351 14.67 3.60 9.88
CA SER A 351 14.64 2.95 11.20
C SER A 351 15.88 2.08 11.46
N VAL A 352 16.41 1.42 10.42
CA VAL A 352 17.65 0.64 10.49
C VAL A 352 18.86 1.57 10.63
N GLY A 353 18.89 2.70 9.95
CA GLY A 353 19.92 3.73 10.07
C GLY A 353 20.03 4.29 11.49
N GLU A 354 18.91 4.67 12.10
CA GLU A 354 18.87 5.12 13.50
C GLU A 354 19.45 4.07 14.46
N LEU A 355 19.10 2.80 14.24
CA LEU A 355 19.60 1.68 15.04
C LEU A 355 21.09 1.43 14.86
N PHE A 356 21.60 1.58 13.64
CA PHE A 356 23.01 1.47 13.34
C PHE A 356 23.81 2.55 14.08
N GLU A 357 23.39 3.81 13.98
CA GLU A 357 24.05 4.94 14.67
C GLU A 357 24.04 4.76 16.19
N LEU A 358 22.91 4.34 16.76
CA LEU A 358 22.80 4.06 18.19
C LEU A 358 23.79 2.95 18.62
N GLN A 359 23.83 1.84 17.90
CA GLN A 359 24.73 0.73 18.22
C GLN A 359 26.21 1.10 18.02
N ALA A 360 26.55 1.84 16.97
CA ALA A 360 27.89 2.35 16.73
C ALA A 360 28.35 3.26 17.88
N SER A 361 27.47 4.16 18.36
CA SER A 361 27.76 5.00 19.51
C SER A 361 27.97 4.18 20.80
N HIS A 362 27.26 3.06 20.96
CA HIS A 362 27.38 2.16 22.10
C HIS A 362 28.70 1.41 22.07
N LEU A 363 29.06 0.87 20.91
CA LEU A 363 30.35 0.24 20.67
C LEU A 363 31.49 1.22 20.93
N ARG A 364 31.42 2.46 20.41
CA ARG A 364 32.43 3.51 20.65
C ARG A 364 32.63 3.79 22.14
N ARG A 365 31.55 3.95 22.91
CA ARG A 365 31.63 4.16 24.36
C ARG A 365 32.23 2.95 25.09
N LYS A 366 31.88 1.73 24.67
CA LYS A 366 32.41 0.48 25.24
C LYS A 366 33.90 0.33 24.96
N THR A 367 34.34 0.59 23.74
CA THR A 367 35.74 0.47 23.34
C THR A 367 36.61 1.54 23.98
N LEU A 368 36.14 2.79 24.10
CA LEU A 368 36.84 3.84 24.85
C LEU A 368 37.04 3.46 26.32
N LYS A 369 36.00 2.97 27.00
CA LYS A 369 36.12 2.50 28.39
C LYS A 369 37.13 1.34 28.55
N SER A 370 37.14 0.41 27.59
CA SER A 370 38.09 -0.71 27.57
C SER A 370 39.52 -0.22 27.33
N PHE A 371 39.69 0.75 26.43
CA PHE A 371 40.96 1.39 26.12
C PHE A 371 41.52 2.16 27.33
N ASP A 372 40.71 2.97 28.01
CA ASP A 372 41.12 3.66 29.24
C ASP A 372 41.60 2.68 30.31
N ALA A 373 40.91 1.54 30.46
CA ALA A 373 41.33 0.48 31.37
C ALA A 373 42.63 -0.22 30.92
N ALA A 374 42.91 -0.29 29.62
CA ALA A 374 44.17 -0.80 29.09
C ALA A 374 45.32 0.20 29.33
N LEU A 375 45.10 1.51 29.13
CA LEU A 375 46.08 2.55 29.41
C LEU A 375 46.47 2.60 30.90
N ILE A 376 45.51 2.45 31.80
CA ILE A 376 45.77 2.36 33.24
C ILE A 376 46.59 1.10 33.58
N ARG A 377 46.40 -0.01 32.86
CA ARG A 377 47.20 -1.23 33.07
C ARG A 377 48.62 -1.09 32.52
N ALA A 378 48.78 -0.49 31.35
CA ALA A 378 50.09 -0.23 30.75
C ALA A 378 50.93 0.71 31.63
N THR A 379 50.35 1.79 32.14
CA THR A 379 51.04 2.69 33.09
C THR A 379 51.49 1.99 34.37
N ARG A 380 50.67 1.08 34.92
CA ARG A 380 51.06 0.25 36.07
C ARG A 380 52.17 -0.74 35.77
N SER A 381 52.23 -1.25 34.54
CA SER A 381 53.30 -2.15 34.09
C SER A 381 54.62 -1.39 34.05
N ALA A 382 54.62 -0.21 33.42
CA ALA A 382 55.78 0.67 33.30
C ALA A 382 56.34 1.12 34.67
N GLU A 383 55.47 1.51 35.62
CA GLU A 383 55.90 1.91 36.98
C GLU A 383 56.59 0.77 37.77
N ARG A 384 56.32 -0.50 37.43
CA ARG A 384 56.89 -1.65 38.16
C ARG A 384 58.24 -2.10 37.63
N MET A 385 58.57 -1.78 36.38
CA MET A 385 59.73 -2.33 35.69
C MET A 385 60.87 -1.31 35.51
N ASP A 386 60.72 -0.05 35.94
CA ASP A 386 61.66 1.06 35.68
C ASP A 386 61.97 1.29 34.17
N ASP A 387 61.22 0.63 33.29
CA ASP A 387 61.37 0.64 31.84
C ASP A 387 60.49 1.73 31.21
N ALA A 388 60.88 2.99 31.43
CA ALA A 388 60.27 4.16 30.79
C ALA A 388 60.14 4.07 29.24
N PRO A 389 61.10 3.53 28.47
CA PRO A 389 60.98 3.49 27.00
C PRO A 389 59.89 2.53 26.50
N HIS A 390 59.53 1.48 27.25
CA HIS A 390 58.53 0.49 26.82
C HIS A 390 57.08 0.95 27.03
N ALA A 391 56.85 1.98 27.84
CA ALA A 391 55.52 2.53 28.08
C ALA A 391 54.87 3.11 26.81
N GLY A 392 55.67 3.70 25.91
CA GLY A 392 55.18 4.23 24.63
C GLY A 392 54.69 3.12 23.70
N ASP A 393 55.45 2.02 23.61
CA ASP A 393 55.11 0.87 22.78
C ASP A 393 53.84 0.17 23.28
N GLU A 394 53.70 -0.04 24.59
CA GLU A 394 52.48 -0.63 25.18
C GLU A 394 51.23 0.22 24.90
N ARG A 395 51.34 1.56 25.01
CA ARG A 395 50.24 2.49 24.68
C ARG A 395 49.85 2.40 23.20
N ALA A 396 50.84 2.33 22.31
CA ALA A 396 50.61 2.18 20.86
C ALA A 396 49.96 0.84 20.52
N ILE A 397 50.38 -0.25 21.17
CA ILE A 397 49.77 -1.58 21.04
C ILE A 397 48.32 -1.54 21.52
N ALA A 398 48.05 -0.99 22.71
CA ALA A 398 46.69 -0.87 23.24
C ALA A 398 45.75 -0.11 22.28
N ARG A 399 46.25 0.94 21.63
CA ARG A 399 45.48 1.71 20.63
C ARG A 399 45.12 0.84 19.42
N ARG A 400 46.11 0.12 18.86
CA ARG A 400 45.89 -0.78 17.71
C ARG A 400 44.91 -1.90 18.06
N THR A 401 45.06 -2.51 19.22
CA THR A 401 44.15 -3.57 19.71
C THR A 401 42.72 -3.05 19.89
N ALA A 402 42.55 -1.85 20.47
CA ALA A 402 41.23 -1.25 20.65
C ALA A 402 40.57 -0.90 19.30
N LEU A 403 41.33 -0.36 18.35
CA LEU A 403 40.85 -0.05 17.00
C LEU A 403 40.42 -1.33 16.26
N PHE A 404 41.25 -2.38 16.32
CA PHE A 404 40.94 -3.67 15.70
C PHE A 404 39.69 -4.32 16.30
N ALA A 405 39.56 -4.30 17.63
CA ALA A 405 38.37 -4.84 18.30
C ALA A 405 37.09 -4.05 17.94
N PHE A 406 37.21 -2.73 17.77
CA PHE A 406 36.12 -1.89 17.29
C PHE A 406 35.76 -2.21 15.84
N ASP A 407 36.74 -2.31 14.94
CA ASP A 407 36.53 -2.66 13.53
C ASP A 407 35.86 -4.02 13.37
N ALA A 408 36.33 -5.04 14.11
CA ALA A 408 35.72 -6.37 14.10
C ALA A 408 34.25 -6.34 14.56
N SER A 409 33.94 -5.61 15.64
CA SER A 409 32.58 -5.48 16.16
C SER A 409 31.67 -4.67 15.22
N LEU A 410 32.22 -3.66 14.57
CA LEU A 410 31.51 -2.79 13.65
C LEU A 410 31.21 -3.50 12.32
N GLY A 411 32.10 -4.41 11.89
CA GLY A 411 31.88 -5.27 10.72
C GLY A 411 30.62 -6.13 10.80
N GLU A 412 30.16 -6.49 12.00
CA GLU A 412 28.89 -7.21 12.19
C GLU A 412 27.65 -6.31 12.07
N LEU A 413 27.82 -4.99 12.20
CA LEU A 413 26.76 -4.00 12.09
C LEU A 413 26.58 -3.44 10.68
N GLU A 414 27.54 -3.66 9.78
CA GLU A 414 27.50 -3.07 8.43
C GLU A 414 26.31 -3.57 7.60
N VAL A 415 25.65 -2.64 6.94
CA VAL A 415 24.57 -2.93 5.98
C VAL A 415 24.95 -2.31 4.63
N PRO A 416 25.69 -3.04 3.77
CA PRO A 416 26.18 -2.50 2.50
C PRO A 416 25.07 -1.99 1.58
N SER A 417 23.91 -2.65 1.60
CA SER A 417 22.75 -2.28 0.77
C SER A 417 22.17 -0.91 1.08
N LEU A 418 22.47 -0.35 2.26
CA LEU A 418 22.00 0.97 2.72
C LEU A 418 23.09 2.04 2.67
N GLY A 419 24.30 1.70 2.20
CA GLY A 419 25.45 2.61 2.28
C GLY A 419 25.93 2.86 3.73
N LEU A 420 25.46 2.07 4.70
CA LEU A 420 25.88 2.16 6.10
C LEU A 420 27.25 1.47 6.25
N THR A 421 28.29 2.23 5.94
CA THR A 421 29.69 1.78 5.93
C THR A 421 30.42 2.15 7.22
N LYS A 422 31.41 1.34 7.60
CA LYS A 422 32.24 1.59 8.79
C LYS A 422 33.23 2.74 8.67
N SER A 423 33.51 3.24 7.47
CA SER A 423 34.59 4.19 7.20
C SER A 423 34.55 5.43 8.09
N LYS A 424 33.38 6.08 8.18
CA LYS A 424 33.17 7.27 9.01
C LYS A 424 33.35 6.95 10.50
N ALA A 425 32.72 5.88 10.99
CA ALA A 425 32.79 5.51 12.40
C ALA A 425 34.21 5.07 12.82
N LEU A 426 34.97 4.43 11.94
CA LEU A 426 36.38 4.09 12.17
C LEU A 426 37.26 5.33 12.27
N ALA A 427 37.09 6.30 11.36
CA ALA A 427 37.83 7.56 11.40
C ALA A 427 37.55 8.34 12.70
N GLU A 428 36.27 8.42 13.10
CA GLU A 428 35.87 9.06 14.35
C GLU A 428 36.42 8.33 15.60
N MET A 429 36.44 7.00 15.61
CA MET A 429 37.02 6.22 16.71
C MET A 429 38.54 6.39 16.78
N ALA A 430 39.23 6.41 15.63
CA ALA A 430 40.67 6.63 15.58
C ALA A 430 41.04 8.02 16.15
N GLY A 431 40.27 9.06 15.79
CA GLY A 431 40.39 10.39 16.40
C GLY A 431 40.15 10.34 17.90
N ALA A 432 39.04 9.73 18.35
CA ALA A 432 38.70 9.63 19.76
C ALA A 432 39.74 8.88 20.61
N LEU A 433 40.37 7.83 20.07
CA LEU A 433 41.46 7.10 20.72
C LEU A 433 42.72 7.95 20.82
N ASN A 434 43.01 8.76 19.80
CA ASN A 434 44.14 9.68 19.81
C ASN A 434 43.93 10.82 20.82
N ASP A 435 42.73 11.38 20.87
CA ASP A 435 42.34 12.41 21.84
C ASP A 435 42.35 11.85 23.27
N ALA A 436 41.86 10.63 23.48
CA ALA A 436 41.93 9.95 24.76
C ALA A 436 43.39 9.69 25.19
N LEU A 437 44.27 9.33 24.26
CA LEU A 437 45.69 9.09 24.54
C LEU A 437 46.43 10.38 24.93
N THR A 438 46.16 11.49 24.24
CA THR A 438 46.79 12.79 24.52
C THR A 438 46.26 13.42 25.81
N SER A 439 44.95 13.32 26.08
CA SER A 439 44.34 13.81 27.31
C SER A 439 44.51 12.88 28.52
N PHE A 440 45.08 11.69 28.35
CA PHE A 440 45.21 10.69 29.41
C PHE A 440 46.03 11.20 30.60
N GLU A 441 47.10 11.96 30.35
CA GLU A 441 47.99 12.49 31.40
C GLU A 441 47.25 13.48 32.32
N ASP A 442 46.26 14.17 31.78
CA ASP A 442 45.44 15.13 32.52
C ASP A 442 44.16 14.52 33.10
N ASN A 443 43.79 13.31 32.69
CA ASN A 443 42.51 12.70 33.06
C ASN A 443 42.40 12.49 34.59
N PRO A 444 41.41 13.11 35.26
CA PRO A 444 41.22 12.99 36.70
C PRO A 444 40.97 11.56 37.14
N SER A 445 40.45 10.68 36.27
CA SER A 445 40.22 9.26 36.58
C SER A 445 41.51 8.47 36.78
N ALA A 446 42.57 8.81 36.04
CA ALA A 446 43.90 8.24 36.22
C ALA A 446 44.50 8.71 37.55
N LYS A 447 44.40 10.03 37.83
CA LYS A 447 44.85 10.67 39.07
C LYS A 447 44.11 10.11 40.31
N LEU A 448 42.78 9.98 40.27
CA LEU A 448 41.97 9.44 41.37
C LEU A 448 42.25 7.97 41.66
N LYS A 449 42.52 7.15 40.64
CA LYS A 449 42.88 5.74 40.85
C LYS A 449 44.30 5.60 41.42
N ALA A 450 45.24 6.43 40.99
CA ALA A 450 46.57 6.50 41.61
C ALA A 450 46.47 6.87 43.10
N VAL A 451 45.67 7.88 43.44
CA VAL A 451 45.43 8.30 44.85
C VAL A 451 44.77 7.19 45.68
N LYS A 452 43.73 6.52 45.15
CA LYS A 452 43.09 5.38 45.85
C LYS A 452 44.03 4.21 46.10
N GLU A 453 45.05 4.03 45.28
CA GLU A 453 46.05 2.97 45.46
C GLU A 453 47.13 3.34 46.47
N VAL A 454 47.54 4.60 46.56
CA VAL A 454 48.37 5.11 47.66
C VAL A 454 47.65 4.89 48.99
N GLN A 455 46.34 5.19 49.06
CA GLN A 455 45.53 4.94 50.26
C GLN A 455 45.44 3.44 50.60
N LYS A 456 45.27 2.55 49.62
CA LYS A 456 45.24 1.10 49.87
C LYS A 456 46.58 0.53 50.34
N LYS A 457 47.71 1.06 49.84
CA LYS A 457 49.05 0.66 50.32
C LYS A 457 49.31 1.17 51.73
N ALA A 458 48.86 2.40 52.05
CA ALA A 458 48.96 2.97 53.39
C ALA A 458 48.06 2.26 54.43
N ALA A 459 46.91 1.73 54.01
CA ALA A 459 45.96 1.07 54.90
C ALA A 459 46.30 -0.40 55.26
N LYS A 460 47.34 -0.99 54.65
CA LYS A 460 47.65 -2.43 54.82
C LYS A 460 48.52 -2.76 56.06
N GLU A 461 48.84 -1.78 56.90
CA GLU A 461 49.57 -1.99 58.16
C GLU A 461 48.65 -1.80 59.38
N ARG A 462 47.96 -2.85 59.83
CA ARG A 462 47.50 -2.97 61.24
C ARG A 462 47.56 -4.42 61.72
N LYS A 463 48.12 -4.60 62.92
CA LYS A 463 48.38 -5.88 63.62
C LYS A 463 47.09 -6.46 64.27
N PRO A 464 47.00 -7.79 64.47
CA PRO A 464 45.85 -8.44 65.08
C PRO A 464 46.03 -8.61 66.60
N GLY A 465 44.92 -8.57 67.34
CA GLY A 465 44.85 -9.06 68.71
C GLY A 465 43.72 -8.44 69.53
N GLU A 466 42.60 -9.16 69.66
CA GLU A 466 41.85 -9.40 70.91
C GLU A 466 40.50 -10.07 70.61
N ARG A 467 40.16 -11.08 71.45
CA ARG A 467 38.87 -11.82 71.57
C ARG A 467 37.90 -11.71 70.39
N SER A 468 37.87 -12.73 69.54
CA SER A 468 37.07 -12.74 68.31
C SER A 468 35.64 -13.24 68.54
N VAL A 469 34.68 -12.32 68.46
CA VAL A 469 33.35 -12.67 67.92
C VAL A 469 33.57 -12.98 66.43
N ASP A 470 33.42 -14.23 66.03
CA ASP A 470 33.67 -14.62 64.65
C ASP A 470 32.42 -14.35 63.81
N ALA A 471 32.28 -13.08 63.40
CA ALA A 471 31.22 -12.62 62.52
C ALA A 471 31.55 -13.04 61.08
N LYS A 472 30.99 -14.16 60.65
CA LYS A 472 31.12 -14.67 59.28
C LYS A 472 30.04 -14.06 58.41
N ILE A 473 30.44 -13.51 57.27
CA ILE A 473 29.50 -12.96 56.28
C ILE A 473 29.40 -13.98 55.15
N ASP A 474 28.25 -14.65 55.09
CA ASP A 474 27.91 -15.49 53.96
C ASP A 474 27.23 -14.66 52.88
N LEU A 475 27.68 -14.80 51.64
CA LEU A 475 27.08 -14.11 50.50
C LEU A 475 26.41 -15.13 49.60
N VAL A 476 25.09 -15.04 49.45
CA VAL A 476 24.36 -15.83 48.46
C VAL A 476 23.98 -14.91 47.29
N ALA A 477 24.54 -15.18 46.12
CA ALA A 477 24.18 -14.52 44.88
C ALA A 477 23.43 -15.51 43.98
N MET A 478 22.28 -15.10 43.43
CA MET A 478 21.52 -15.85 42.45
C MET A 478 21.46 -15.08 41.14
N ILE A 479 21.93 -15.69 40.06
CA ILE A 479 21.80 -15.18 38.70
C ILE A 479 20.62 -15.87 38.05
N ARG A 480 19.64 -15.09 37.59
CA ARG A 480 18.38 -15.55 37.02
C ARG A 480 18.16 -14.98 35.61
N PRO A 481 18.72 -15.60 34.56
CA PRO A 481 18.40 -15.24 33.19
C PRO A 481 16.98 -15.68 32.80
N ASP A 482 16.58 -15.25 31.60
CA ASP A 482 15.27 -15.48 30.99
C ASP A 482 15.03 -16.97 30.65
N GLY A 483 13.99 -17.59 31.22
CA GLY A 483 13.64 -19.00 31.03
C GLY A 483 12.61 -19.57 32.04
N PHE A 484 12.27 -20.86 31.89
CA PHE A 484 11.19 -21.56 32.61
C PHE A 484 11.65 -22.56 33.70
N GLY A 485 12.92 -22.56 34.07
CA GLY A 485 13.44 -23.29 35.24
C GLY A 485 14.15 -24.61 34.95
N ASN A 486 14.42 -24.93 33.68
CA ASN A 486 15.02 -26.20 33.24
C ASN A 486 16.51 -26.36 33.56
N LEU A 487 17.20 -25.28 33.96
CA LEU A 487 18.62 -25.30 34.29
C LEU A 487 18.84 -24.61 35.63
N GLN A 488 19.30 -25.38 36.61
CA GLN A 488 19.61 -24.91 37.96
C GLN A 488 20.96 -25.48 38.39
N GLY A 489 21.80 -24.65 38.99
CA GLY A 489 23.11 -25.07 39.48
C GLY A 489 23.63 -24.12 40.55
N PHE A 490 24.45 -24.64 41.46
CA PHE A 490 25.02 -23.87 42.56
C PHE A 490 26.51 -24.16 42.66
N VAL A 491 27.30 -23.12 42.83
CA VAL A 491 28.73 -23.20 43.11
C VAL A 491 29.00 -22.46 44.41
N GLY A 492 29.56 -23.17 45.38
CA GLY A 492 29.96 -22.61 46.67
C GLY A 492 31.48 -22.53 46.77
N TYR A 493 31.98 -21.43 47.32
CA TYR A 493 33.36 -21.29 47.76
C TYR A 493 33.37 -20.93 49.24
N GLN A 494 33.94 -21.81 50.06
CA GLN A 494 34.16 -21.56 51.48
C GLN A 494 35.58 -21.04 51.67
N THR A 495 35.68 -19.84 52.23
CA THR A 495 36.98 -19.25 52.55
C THR A 495 37.62 -19.96 53.76
N PRO A 496 38.96 -20.00 53.86
CA PRO A 496 39.64 -20.55 55.04
C PRO A 496 39.27 -19.84 56.37
N TRP A 497 38.77 -18.60 56.30
CA TRP A 497 38.29 -17.81 57.44
C TRP A 497 36.79 -18.02 57.75
N GLY A 498 36.20 -19.11 57.26
CA GLY A 498 34.85 -19.54 57.64
C GLY A 498 33.67 -18.86 56.93
N SER A 499 33.90 -17.81 56.13
CA SER A 499 32.85 -17.17 55.33
C SER A 499 32.56 -17.96 54.05
N GLN A 500 31.28 -18.11 53.67
CA GLN A 500 30.86 -18.84 52.48
C GLN A 500 30.27 -17.90 51.42
N VAL A 501 30.76 -18.00 50.18
CA VAL A 501 30.15 -17.37 49.02
C VAL A 501 29.48 -18.45 48.18
N THR A 502 28.17 -18.35 47.98
CA THR A 502 27.41 -19.26 47.11
C THR A 502 26.85 -18.47 45.94
N VAL A 503 27.22 -18.87 44.73
CA VAL A 503 26.65 -18.32 43.49
C VAL A 503 25.79 -19.41 42.87
N GLY A 504 24.48 -19.16 42.78
CA GLY A 504 23.56 -20.02 42.05
C GLY A 504 23.16 -19.41 40.71
N PHE A 505 22.87 -20.30 39.77
CA PHE A 505 22.33 -20.00 38.46
C PHE A 505 20.99 -20.70 38.34
N GLN A 506 19.95 -19.97 37.97
CA GLN A 506 18.61 -20.55 37.83
C GLN A 506 17.86 -19.86 36.69
N ASN A 507 17.60 -20.58 35.60
CA ASN A 507 16.98 -20.01 34.42
C ASN A 507 15.43 -19.99 34.53
N ASP A 508 14.88 -19.38 35.57
CA ASP A 508 13.45 -19.45 35.95
C ASP A 508 12.73 -18.09 35.95
N ALA A 509 13.32 -17.04 35.37
CA ALA A 509 12.79 -15.69 35.46
C ALA A 509 11.41 -15.51 34.81
N ASP A 510 10.99 -16.41 33.92
CA ASP A 510 9.70 -16.38 33.22
C ASP A 510 8.73 -17.48 33.70
N SER A 511 9.10 -18.23 34.75
CA SER A 511 8.21 -19.23 35.34
C SER A 511 7.04 -18.57 36.07
N PRO A 512 5.78 -18.95 35.77
CA PRO A 512 4.60 -18.36 36.40
C PRO A 512 4.55 -18.60 37.92
N GLU A 513 5.09 -19.73 38.39
CA GLU A 513 5.19 -20.03 39.82
C GLU A 513 6.14 -19.07 40.54
N VAL A 514 7.26 -18.74 39.90
CA VAL A 514 8.28 -17.82 40.44
C VAL A 514 7.76 -16.40 40.43
N ILE A 515 7.13 -15.96 39.34
CA ILE A 515 6.49 -14.64 39.26
C ILE A 515 5.42 -14.50 40.35
N GLY A 516 4.65 -15.55 40.63
CA GLY A 516 3.68 -15.59 41.74
C GLY A 516 4.32 -15.37 43.11
N GLN A 517 5.47 -16.00 43.37
CA GLN A 517 6.22 -15.83 44.64
C GLN A 517 6.80 -14.43 44.83
N PHE A 518 7.09 -13.71 43.74
CA PHE A 518 7.56 -12.33 43.76
C PHE A 518 6.43 -11.30 43.63
N GLY A 519 5.19 -11.69 43.97
CA GLY A 519 4.04 -10.77 44.02
C GLY A 519 3.54 -10.36 42.63
N GLY A 520 3.66 -11.24 41.64
CA GLY A 520 3.26 -10.97 40.25
C GLY A 520 4.31 -10.20 39.45
N VAL A 521 5.47 -9.89 40.05
CA VAL A 521 6.56 -9.16 39.39
C VAL A 521 7.68 -10.13 39.04
N ARG A 522 8.29 -9.92 37.88
CA ARG A 522 9.43 -10.70 37.42
C ARG A 522 10.59 -10.62 38.42
N PRO A 523 11.20 -11.74 38.84
CA PRO A 523 12.34 -11.73 39.74
C PRO A 523 13.53 -10.97 39.13
N PRO A 524 14.35 -10.29 39.95
CA PRO A 524 15.51 -9.54 39.46
C PRO A 524 16.58 -10.49 38.90
N PHE A 525 17.27 -10.05 37.83
CA PHE A 525 18.33 -10.81 37.16
C PHE A 525 19.47 -11.24 38.10
N LEU A 526 19.81 -10.39 39.08
CA LEU A 526 20.77 -10.70 40.12
C LEU A 526 20.12 -10.42 41.48
N ARG A 527 20.05 -11.44 42.34
CA ARG A 527 19.65 -11.30 43.74
C ARG A 527 20.86 -11.57 44.62
N VAL A 528 21.24 -10.60 45.43
CA VAL A 528 22.31 -10.74 46.42
C VAL A 528 21.68 -10.71 47.80
N GLN A 529 21.87 -11.77 48.57
CA GLN A 529 21.38 -11.89 49.94
C GLN A 529 22.58 -12.11 50.87
N PRO A 530 23.02 -11.07 51.60
CA PRO A 530 23.98 -11.26 52.67
C PRO A 530 23.31 -12.00 53.83
N LYS A 531 24.01 -12.96 54.42
CA LYS A 531 23.64 -13.68 55.63
C LYS A 531 24.76 -13.50 56.64
N LEU A 532 24.45 -12.92 57.79
CA LEU A 532 25.40 -12.81 58.88
C LEU A 532 25.27 -14.06 59.77
N LYS A 533 26.36 -14.77 59.96
CA LYS A 533 26.49 -15.85 60.96
C LYS A 533 27.39 -15.32 62.07
N LEU A 534 26.87 -15.31 63.29
CA LEU A 534 27.64 -14.97 64.48
C LEU A 534 27.86 -16.27 65.23
N ASP A 535 29.07 -16.82 65.12
CA ASP A 535 29.52 -17.90 66.00
C ASP A 535 30.11 -17.25 67.25
N ILE A 536 29.45 -17.45 68.38
CA ILE A 536 29.93 -16.99 69.68
C ILE A 536 30.51 -18.22 70.38
N GLU A 537 31.83 -18.38 70.33
CA GLU A 537 32.54 -19.26 71.28
C GLU A 537 32.59 -18.56 72.64
N LEU A 538 31.99 -19.20 73.65
CA LEU A 538 31.93 -18.74 75.04
C LEU A 538 33.20 -19.09 75.82
#